data_AF-A0A242D8L8-F1
#
_entry.id   AF-A0A242D8L8-F1
#
_cell.length_a   1.000
_cell.length_b   1.000
_cell.length_c   1.000
_cell.angle_alpha   90.00
_cell.angle_beta   90.00
_cell.angle_gamma   90.00
#
_symmetry.space_group_name_H-M   'P 1'
#
loop_
_entity.id
_entity.type
_entity.pdbx_description
1 polymer ?
#
loop_
_entity_poly.entity_id
_entity_poly.type
_entity_poly.pdbx_seq_one_letter_code
_entity_poly.pdbx_strand_id
1 'polypeptide(L)'
;MENNLQAIPGIGKNMEQHLIRAGYPDVASLKKQDPEEIYLKDCVVQGAKVDRCALYVYRLAVHYADNDGNLPPDKQNWWDWQDR
;
A
#
# COMPACT_ATOMS: atom_id res chain seq x y z
N MET A 1 -3.68 15.17 7.74
CA MET A 1 -3.38 13.88 7.11
C MET A 1 -2.22 13.27 7.85
N GLU A 2 -2.36 12.02 8.28
CA GLU A 2 -1.22 11.27 8.81
C GLU A 2 -0.29 10.97 7.64
N ASN A 3 0.92 11.53 7.65
CA ASN A 3 1.94 11.24 6.64
C ASN A 3 2.67 9.92 6.93
N ASN A 4 2.32 9.25 8.03
CA ASN A 4 2.94 8.01 8.46
C ASN A 4 2.30 6.81 7.73
N LEU A 5 3.11 6.04 6.99
CA LEU A 5 2.64 4.83 6.31
C LEU A 5 2.10 3.77 7.29
N GLN A 6 2.63 3.71 8.51
CA GLN A 6 2.16 2.77 9.55
C GLN A 6 0.79 3.13 10.12
N ALA A 7 0.22 4.30 9.77
CA ALA A 7 -1.16 4.64 10.06
C ALA A 7 -2.15 3.77 9.28
N ILE A 8 -1.71 3.27 8.12
CA ILE A 8 -2.54 2.51 7.20
C ILE A 8 -2.71 1.09 7.76
N PRO A 9 -3.95 0.60 7.92
CA PRO A 9 -4.20 -0.78 8.33
C PRO A 9 -3.49 -1.79 7.42
N GLY A 10 -2.75 -2.72 8.02
CA GLY A 10 -1.98 -3.73 7.29
C GLY A 10 -0.55 -3.30 6.89
N ILE A 11 -0.16 -2.05 7.11
CA ILE A 11 1.23 -1.60 6.92
C ILE A 11 1.96 -1.60 8.27
N GLY A 12 2.79 -2.63 8.47
CA GLY A 12 3.81 -2.63 9.51
C GLY A 12 5.16 -2.08 9.01
N LYS A 13 6.16 -2.06 9.91
CA LYS A 13 7.53 -1.59 9.60
C LYS A 13 8.12 -2.20 8.32
N ASN A 14 7.90 -3.48 8.06
CA ASN A 14 8.44 -4.13 6.86
C ASN A 14 7.79 -3.58 5.57
N MET A 15 6.46 -3.47 5.54
CA MET A 15 5.73 -2.95 4.38
C MET A 15 6.02 -1.47 4.15
N GLU A 16 6.20 -0.68 5.22
CA GLU A 16 6.66 0.70 5.11
C GLU A 16 8.02 0.78 4.40
N GLN A 17 8.98 -0.07 4.77
CA GLN A 17 10.30 -0.08 4.10
C GLN A 17 10.20 -0.48 2.63
N HIS A 18 9.28 -1.39 2.27
CA HIS A 18 9.03 -1.75 0.87
C HIS A 18 8.55 -0.54 0.07
N LEU A 19 7.54 0.17 0.60
CA LEU A 19 6.99 1.38 -0.02
C LEU A 19 8.05 2.48 -0.17
N ILE A 20 8.81 2.77 0.89
CA ILE A 20 9.88 3.77 0.87
C ILE A 20 10.88 3.44 -0.24
N ARG A 21 11.34 2.18 -0.32
CA ARG A 21 12.31 1.76 -1.34
C ARG A 21 11.73 1.77 -2.75
N ALA A 22 10.44 1.48 -2.90
CA ALA A 22 9.70 1.60 -4.16
C ALA A 22 9.44 3.07 -4.59
N GLY A 23 9.83 4.06 -3.77
CA GLY A 23 9.72 5.48 -4.07
C GLY A 23 8.51 6.18 -3.44
N TYR A 24 7.87 5.54 -2.46
CA TYR A 24 6.67 6.02 -1.78
C TYR A 24 6.94 6.25 -0.29
N PRO A 25 7.50 7.41 0.11
CA PRO A 25 7.96 7.63 1.49
C PRO A 25 6.85 7.94 2.50
N ASP A 26 5.66 8.33 2.04
CA ASP A 26 4.56 8.78 2.89
C ASP A 26 3.18 8.48 2.28
N VAL A 27 2.11 8.66 3.05
CA VAL A 27 0.72 8.44 2.58
C VAL A 27 0.38 9.34 1.39
N ALA A 28 0.89 10.57 1.34
CA ALA A 28 0.60 11.50 0.26
C ALA A 28 1.18 11.02 -1.09
N SER A 29 2.35 10.37 -1.06
CA SER A 29 3.00 9.80 -2.25
C SER A 29 2.21 8.64 -2.88
N LEU A 30 1.33 7.99 -2.11
CA LEU A 30 0.46 6.92 -2.59
C LEU A 30 -0.82 7.42 -3.28
N LYS A 31 -1.14 8.71 -3.13
CA LYS A 31 -2.38 9.29 -3.66
C LYS A 31 -2.37 9.25 -5.19
N LYS A 32 -3.47 8.79 -5.79
CA LYS A 32 -3.68 8.60 -7.24
C LYS A 32 -2.66 7.67 -7.90
N GLN A 33 -1.95 6.85 -7.13
CA GLN A 33 -1.06 5.84 -7.69
C GLN A 33 -1.85 4.60 -8.09
N ASP A 34 -1.32 3.85 -9.05
CA ASP A 34 -1.83 2.51 -9.34
C ASP A 34 -1.16 1.50 -8.39
N PRO A 35 -1.94 0.74 -7.58
CA PRO A 35 -1.41 -0.33 -6.74
C PRO A 35 -0.59 -1.37 -7.49
N GLU A 36 -0.92 -1.65 -8.76
CA GLU A 36 -0.17 -2.60 -9.59
C GLU A 36 1.21 -2.05 -9.96
N GLU A 37 1.30 -0.75 -10.27
CA GLU A 37 2.60 -0.11 -10.50
C GLU A 37 3.46 -0.09 -9.23
N ILE A 38 2.87 0.16 -8.06
CA ILE A 38 3.57 0.07 -6.77
C ILE A 38 4.12 -1.34 -6.57
N TYR A 39 3.31 -2.37 -6.79
CA TYR A 39 3.73 -3.77 -6.68
C TYR A 39 4.87 -4.12 -7.65
N LEU A 40 4.78 -3.67 -8.90
CA LEU A 40 5.84 -3.90 -9.89
C LEU A 40 7.13 -3.21 -9.49
N LYS A 41 7.08 -1.98 -8.97
CA LYS A 41 8.26 -1.27 -8.43
C LYS A 41 8.86 -2.01 -7.24
N ASP A 42 8.04 -2.51 -6.31
CA ASP A 42 8.52 -3.30 -5.18
C ASP A 42 9.22 -4.59 -5.65
N CYS A 43 8.66 -5.29 -6.64
CA CYS A 43 9.31 -6.46 -7.25
C CYS A 43 10.67 -6.12 -7.88
N VAL A 44 10.75 -5.00 -8.60
CA VAL A 44 12.01 -4.54 -9.21
C VAL A 44 13.05 -4.21 -8.14
N VAL A 45 12.64 -3.50 -7.09
CA VAL A 45 13.52 -3.12 -5.97
C VAL A 45 14.04 -4.33 -5.20
N GLN A 46 13.19 -5.34 -4.98
CA GLN A 46 13.59 -6.58 -4.30
C GLN A 46 14.37 -7.53 -5.21
N GLY A 47 14.40 -7.27 -6.53
CA GLY A 47 15.04 -8.15 -7.51
C GLY A 47 14.34 -9.51 -7.65
N ALA A 48 13.11 -9.64 -7.15
CA ALA A 48 12.35 -10.87 -7.12
C ALA A 48 10.85 -10.57 -7.14
N LYS A 49 10.04 -11.55 -7.56
CA LYS A 49 8.59 -11.44 -7.50
C LYS A 49 8.14 -11.54 -6.04
N VAL A 50 7.54 -10.48 -5.53
CA VAL A 50 6.97 -10.42 -4.18
C VAL A 50 5.67 -11.19 -4.14
N ASP A 51 5.32 -11.75 -2.98
CA ASP A 51 4.04 -12.42 -2.80
C ASP A 51 2.86 -11.51 -3.19
N ARG A 52 1.86 -12.09 -3.83
CA ARG A 52 0.69 -11.36 -4.33
C ARG A 52 -0.11 -10.69 -3.21
N CYS A 53 0.01 -11.14 -1.96
CA CYS A 53 -0.62 -10.49 -0.82
C CYS A 53 -0.13 -9.05 -0.60
N ALA A 54 1.10 -8.71 -1.02
CA ALA A 54 1.61 -7.33 -0.96
C ALA A 54 0.79 -6.38 -1.83
N LEU A 55 0.35 -6.84 -3.02
CA LEU A 55 -0.55 -6.06 -3.89
C LEU A 55 -1.86 -5.69 -3.17
N TYR A 56 -2.39 -6.57 -2.33
CA TYR A 56 -3.64 -6.32 -1.62
C TYR A 56 -3.45 -5.24 -0.55
N VAL A 57 -2.31 -5.26 0.12
CA VAL A 57 -1.89 -4.17 1.03
C VAL A 57 -1.76 -2.85 0.28
N TYR A 58 -1.16 -2.84 -0.91
CA TYR A 58 -1.03 -1.62 -1.72
C TYR A 58 -2.38 -1.07 -2.22
N ARG A 59 -3.31 -1.95 -2.57
CA ARG A 59 -4.68 -1.56 -2.94
C ARG A 59 -5.40 -0.86 -1.80
N LEU A 60 -5.29 -1.41 -0.58
CA LEU A 60 -5.81 -0.78 0.63
C LEU A 60 -5.10 0.56 0.86
N ALA A 61 -3.78 0.60 0.77
CA ALA A 61 -2.98 1.80 1.05
C ALA A 61 -3.27 2.97 0.10
N VAL A 62 -3.39 2.70 -1.20
CA VAL A 62 -3.81 3.71 -2.19
C VAL A 62 -5.24 4.18 -1.90
N HIS A 63 -6.16 3.26 -1.60
CA HIS A 63 -7.53 3.65 -1.27
C HIS A 63 -7.57 4.54 -0.02
N TYR A 64 -6.83 4.18 1.03
CA TYR A 64 -6.69 4.99 2.24
C TYR A 64 -6.16 6.40 1.91
N ALA A 65 -5.11 6.50 1.09
CA ALA A 65 -4.52 7.78 0.68
C ALA A 65 -5.48 8.63 -0.17
N ASP A 66 -6.24 7.99 -1.07
CA ASP A 66 -7.20 8.65 -1.94
C ASP A 66 -8.44 9.17 -1.19
N ASN A 67 -8.80 8.53 -0.09
CA ASN A 67 -9.98 8.84 0.72
C ASN A 67 -9.61 9.52 2.05
N ASP A 68 -8.45 10.18 2.09
CA ASP A 68 -7.99 11.01 3.22
C ASP A 68 -7.97 10.26 4.57
N GLY A 69 -7.63 8.98 4.53
CA GLY A 69 -7.52 8.09 5.68
C GLY A 69 -8.79 7.30 6.01
N ASN A 70 -9.81 7.36 5.16
CA ASN A 70 -11.05 6.61 5.38
C ASN A 70 -11.02 5.29 4.61
N LEU A 71 -11.36 4.19 5.30
CA LEU A 71 -11.64 2.90 4.69
C LEU A 71 -13.14 2.57 4.80
N PRO A 72 -13.72 1.82 3.85
CA PRO A 72 -15.07 1.30 3.97
C PRO A 72 -15.22 0.45 5.25
N PRO A 73 -16.36 0.52 5.96
CA PRO A 73 -16.57 -0.27 7.18
C PRO A 73 -16.41 -1.78 6.99
N ASP A 74 -16.69 -2.28 5.79
CA ASP A 74 -16.60 -3.69 5.38
C ASP A 74 -15.22 -4.10 4.83
N LYS A 75 -14.28 -3.16 4.70
CA LYS A 75 -12.96 -3.39 4.08
C LYS A 75 -11.81 -2.80 4.89
N GLN A 76 -11.74 -3.20 6.16
CA GLN A 76 -10.72 -2.74 7.10
C GLN A 76 -9.41 -3.52 7.01
N ASN A 77 -9.43 -4.72 6.42
CA ASN A 77 -8.27 -5.59 6.37
C ASN A 77 -7.73 -5.70 4.94
N TRP A 78 -6.42 -5.91 4.79
CA TRP A 78 -5.79 -6.02 3.47
C TRP A 78 -6.32 -7.19 2.64
N TRP A 79 -6.75 -8.30 3.27
CA TRP A 79 -7.29 -9.46 2.53
C TRP A 79 -8.65 -9.17 1.88
N ASP A 80 -9.38 -8.15 2.34
CA ASP A 80 -10.66 -7.70 1.73
C ASP A 80 -10.43 -7.08 0.34
N TRP A 81 -9.17 -6.89 -0.07
CA TRP A 81 -8.73 -6.25 -1.33
C TRP A 81 -8.13 -7.23 -2.36
N GLN A 82 -8.29 -8.54 -2.13
CA GLN A 82 -7.72 -9.59 -3.00
C GLN A 82 -8.33 -9.65 -4.41
N ASP A 83 -9.65 -9.48 -4.52
CA ASP A 83 -10.43 -9.67 -5.77
C ASP A 83 -10.75 -8.37 -6.51
N ARG A 84 -10.06 -7.27 -6.15
CA ARG A 84 -10.27 -5.98 -6.80
C ARG A 84 -9.63 -5.90 -8.17
#